data_AF-A0A9J5YNX6-F1
#
_entry.id   AF-A0A9J5YNX6-F1
#
_cell.length_a   1.000
_cell.length_b   1.000
_cell.length_c   1.000
_cell.angle_alpha   90.00
_cell.angle_beta   90.00
_cell.angle_gamma   90.00
#
_symmetry.space_group_name_H-M   'P 1'
#
loop_
_entity.id
_entity.type
_entity.pdbx_description
1 polymer ?
#
loop_
_entity_poly.entity_id
_entity_poly.type
_entity_poly.pdbx_seq_one_letter_code
_entity_poly.pdbx_strand_id
1 'polypeptide(L)'
;MHMASLEECMWKLQKEHKHLSDLFSSMAKAYRKEDFDKLMAKVDKIDHRVKEYLEDAGYEKWSRVHSTVNRGRMMTSNIVECINGCLVEAHQLSILEFLEEVRILFGSWHCKNREIASYTKDTLGRRFEEVLIINASKSSNMEVVPSSEFIFSVYEAGKRYIVCLELKVCSCGRFQLDEIPCAHAIPVLKEKNVKDMHSYCSDYYKPDALAKTYEIPIVPMPDKEDWSPSR
;
A
#
# COMPACT_ATOMS: atom_id res chain seq x y z
N MET A 1 -3.29 -14.25 4.57
CA MET A 1 -3.17 -15.30 3.54
C MET A 1 -3.61 -14.79 2.15
N HIS A 2 -3.08 -13.65 1.66
CA HIS A 2 -3.41 -13.10 0.32
C HIS A 2 -2.18 -12.66 -0.48
N MET A 3 -1.03 -12.42 0.17
CA MET A 3 0.19 -11.96 -0.51
C MET A 3 0.99 -13.06 -1.20
N ALA A 4 0.81 -14.33 -0.79
CA ALA A 4 1.43 -15.49 -1.44
C ALA A 4 1.04 -15.60 -2.94
N SER A 5 -0.16 -15.15 -3.32
CA SER A 5 -0.64 -15.21 -4.70
C SER A 5 0.16 -14.32 -5.68
N LEU A 6 0.65 -13.18 -5.22
CA LEU A 6 1.42 -12.23 -6.05
C LEU A 6 2.83 -12.76 -6.33
N GLU A 7 3.48 -13.33 -5.32
CA GLU A 7 4.83 -13.91 -5.45
C GLU A 7 4.81 -15.19 -6.28
N GLU A 8 3.82 -16.07 -6.10
CA GLU A 8 3.67 -17.27 -6.92
C GLU A 8 3.47 -16.94 -8.40
N CYS A 9 2.62 -15.95 -8.69
CA CYS A 9 2.40 -15.48 -10.06
C CYS A 9 3.67 -14.84 -10.64
N MET A 10 4.35 -13.97 -9.88
CA MET A 10 5.62 -13.37 -10.33
C MET A 10 6.68 -14.43 -10.57
N TRP A 11 6.91 -15.35 -9.63
CA TRP A 11 7.98 -16.35 -9.72
C TRP A 11 7.82 -17.26 -10.93
N LYS A 12 6.57 -17.66 -11.26
CA LYS A 12 6.28 -18.41 -12.49
C LYS A 12 6.58 -17.59 -13.75
N LEU A 13 6.18 -16.32 -13.80
CA LEU A 13 6.35 -15.47 -14.99
C LEU A 13 7.80 -14.99 -15.19
N GLN A 14 8.53 -14.76 -14.09
CA GLN A 14 9.88 -14.23 -14.10
C GLN A 14 10.91 -15.26 -14.61
N LYS A 15 10.61 -16.55 -14.46
CA LYS A 15 11.47 -17.65 -14.94
C LYS A 15 11.43 -17.81 -16.46
N GLU A 16 10.34 -17.39 -17.11
CA GLU A 16 10.10 -17.65 -18.53
C GLU A 16 10.16 -16.37 -19.39
N HIS A 17 9.69 -15.21 -18.92
CA HIS A 17 9.61 -13.99 -19.75
C HIS A 17 9.66 -12.66 -18.95
N LYS A 18 10.81 -11.97 -18.95
CA LYS A 18 10.99 -10.65 -18.29
C LYS A 18 9.91 -9.62 -18.69
N HIS A 19 9.51 -9.59 -19.95
CA HIS A 19 8.50 -8.66 -20.44
C HIS A 19 7.10 -8.89 -19.82
N LEU A 20 6.70 -10.15 -19.63
CA LEU A 20 5.43 -10.50 -18.99
C LEU A 20 5.45 -10.13 -17.50
N SER A 21 6.59 -10.29 -16.84
CA SER A 21 6.78 -9.85 -15.45
C SER A 21 6.55 -8.34 -15.28
N ASP A 22 7.06 -7.52 -16.21
CA ASP A 22 6.88 -6.06 -16.16
C ASP A 22 5.41 -5.66 -16.41
N LEU A 23 4.73 -6.35 -17.35
CA LEU A 23 3.30 -6.16 -17.60
C LEU A 23 2.47 -6.55 -16.38
N PHE A 24 2.76 -7.69 -15.76
CA PHE A 24 2.10 -8.14 -14.53
C PHE A 24 2.26 -7.13 -13.39
N SER A 25 3.49 -6.67 -13.13
CA SER A 25 3.77 -5.65 -12.11
C SER A 25 3.00 -4.35 -12.37
N SER A 26 2.89 -3.95 -13.64
CA SER A 26 2.12 -2.77 -14.05
C SER A 26 0.61 -2.96 -13.85
N MET A 27 0.08 -4.15 -14.19
CA MET A 27 -1.33 -4.50 -13.98
C MET A 27 -1.69 -4.52 -12.50
N ALA A 28 -0.90 -5.23 -11.70
CA ALA A 28 -1.13 -5.34 -10.26
C ALA A 28 -1.21 -3.96 -9.58
N LYS A 29 -0.43 -3.00 -10.07
CA LYS A 29 -0.35 -1.62 -9.53
C LYS A 29 -1.26 -0.62 -10.25
N ALA A 30 -2.06 -1.06 -11.22
CA ALA A 30 -2.96 -0.17 -11.95
C ALA A 30 -4.00 0.46 -11.00
N TYR A 31 -4.23 1.76 -11.17
CA TYR A 31 -5.20 2.51 -10.36
C TYR A 31 -6.57 2.58 -11.02
N ARG A 32 -6.66 2.26 -12.31
CA ARG A 32 -7.86 2.36 -13.14
C ARG A 32 -8.12 1.05 -13.84
N LYS A 33 -9.39 0.68 -13.92
CA LYS A 33 -9.81 -0.56 -14.57
C LYS A 33 -9.47 -0.52 -16.05
N GLU A 34 -9.66 0.62 -16.71
CA GLU A 34 -9.30 0.77 -18.12
C GLU A 34 -7.80 0.58 -18.38
N ASP A 35 -6.93 0.98 -17.45
CA ASP A 35 -5.48 0.79 -17.59
C ASP A 35 -5.09 -0.67 -17.35
N PHE A 36 -5.75 -1.34 -16.40
CA PHE A 36 -5.62 -2.77 -16.18
C PHE A 36 -6.05 -3.57 -17.42
N ASP A 37 -7.25 -3.32 -17.95
CA ASP A 37 -7.81 -4.03 -19.10
C ASP A 37 -6.93 -3.90 -20.34
N LYS A 38 -6.36 -2.70 -20.59
CA LYS A 38 -5.40 -2.47 -21.68
C LYS A 38 -4.13 -3.28 -21.53
N LEU A 39 -3.63 -3.43 -20.31
CA LEU A 39 -2.43 -4.22 -20.03
C LEU A 39 -2.73 -5.72 -20.14
N MET A 40 -3.90 -6.17 -19.67
CA MET A 40 -4.34 -7.55 -19.81
C MET A 40 -4.49 -7.95 -21.28
N ALA A 41 -5.05 -7.05 -22.11
CA ALA A 41 -5.12 -7.26 -23.56
C ALA A 41 -3.74 -7.36 -24.24
N LYS A 42 -2.68 -6.80 -23.65
CA LYS A 42 -1.31 -7.01 -24.13
C LYS A 42 -0.77 -8.37 -23.72
N VAL A 43 -1.04 -8.80 -22.48
CA VAL A 43 -0.68 -10.14 -22.00
C VAL A 43 -1.33 -11.22 -22.87
N ASP A 44 -2.61 -11.07 -23.17
CA ASP A 44 -3.39 -11.98 -24.04
C ASP A 44 -2.74 -12.17 -25.42
N LYS A 45 -2.22 -11.09 -26.00
CA LYS A 45 -1.52 -11.11 -27.29
C LYS A 45 -0.15 -11.79 -27.24
N ILE A 46 0.50 -11.80 -26.07
CA ILE A 46 1.81 -12.42 -25.89
C ILE A 46 1.64 -13.91 -25.59
N ASP A 47 0.82 -14.25 -24.60
CA ASP A 47 0.47 -15.62 -24.26
C ASP A 47 -0.91 -15.67 -23.60
N HIS A 48 -1.87 -16.23 -24.32
CA HIS A 48 -3.24 -16.41 -23.85
C HIS A 48 -3.33 -17.24 -22.56
N ARG A 49 -2.46 -18.26 -22.41
CA ARG A 49 -2.47 -19.15 -21.23
C ARG A 49 -2.12 -18.39 -19.95
N VAL A 50 -1.31 -17.34 -20.07
CA VAL A 50 -0.98 -16.47 -18.94
C VAL A 50 -2.20 -15.66 -18.53
N LYS A 51 -2.99 -15.16 -19.48
CA LYS A 51 -4.25 -14.47 -19.16
C LYS A 51 -5.22 -15.41 -18.42
N GLU A 52 -5.46 -16.61 -18.94
CA GLU A 52 -6.35 -17.60 -18.29
C GLU A 52 -5.89 -17.90 -16.87
N TYR A 53 -4.59 -18.14 -16.68
CA TYR A 53 -4.01 -18.35 -15.35
C TYR A 53 -4.22 -17.16 -14.40
N LEU A 54 -4.04 -15.93 -14.89
CA LEU A 54 -4.23 -14.72 -14.09
C LEU A 54 -5.70 -14.47 -13.72
N GLU A 55 -6.62 -14.84 -14.60
CA GLU A 55 -8.07 -14.85 -14.37
C GLU A 55 -8.43 -15.86 -13.29
N ASP A 56 -7.98 -17.10 -13.43
CA ASP A 56 -8.22 -18.20 -12.48
C ASP A 56 -7.62 -17.93 -11.09
N ALA A 57 -6.49 -17.21 -11.04
CA ALA A 57 -5.89 -16.79 -9.78
C ALA A 57 -6.82 -15.87 -8.96
N GLY A 58 -7.74 -15.16 -9.62
CA GLY A 58 -8.68 -14.21 -9.00
C GLY A 58 -8.04 -12.82 -8.84
N TYR A 59 -8.49 -11.86 -9.65
CA TYR A 59 -7.94 -10.50 -9.70
C TYR A 59 -7.99 -9.77 -8.36
N GLU A 60 -9.01 -10.03 -7.55
CA GLU A 60 -9.17 -9.48 -6.21
C GLU A 60 -8.02 -9.81 -5.26
N LYS A 61 -7.27 -10.88 -5.55
CA LYS A 61 -6.15 -11.35 -4.72
C LYS A 61 -4.84 -10.63 -5.02
N TRP A 62 -4.65 -10.14 -6.24
CA TRP A 62 -3.36 -9.63 -6.68
C TRP A 62 -3.41 -8.24 -7.34
N SER A 63 -4.56 -7.80 -7.85
CA SER A 63 -4.71 -6.49 -8.49
C SER A 63 -5.30 -5.45 -7.55
N ARG A 64 -4.68 -4.27 -7.50
CA ARG A 64 -5.13 -3.14 -6.69
C ARG A 64 -6.56 -2.73 -7.04
N VAL A 65 -6.87 -2.59 -8.33
CA VAL A 65 -8.17 -2.05 -8.78
C VAL A 65 -9.32 -3.04 -8.64
N HIS A 66 -9.03 -4.33 -8.48
CA HIS A 66 -10.03 -5.38 -8.26
C HIS A 66 -10.15 -5.84 -6.80
N SER A 67 -9.26 -5.37 -5.92
CA SER A 67 -9.27 -5.74 -4.51
C SER A 67 -10.57 -5.26 -3.85
N THR A 68 -11.19 -6.12 -3.04
CA THR A 68 -12.37 -5.79 -2.23
C THR A 68 -12.05 -4.87 -1.05
N VAL A 69 -10.77 -4.82 -0.66
CA VAL A 69 -10.24 -3.95 0.39
C VAL A 69 -9.26 -2.95 -0.19
N ASN A 70 -9.22 -1.75 0.38
CA ASN A 70 -8.22 -0.76 0.00
C ASN A 70 -6.83 -1.19 0.51
N ARG A 71 -5.98 -1.70 -0.38
CA ARG A 71 -4.59 -2.10 -0.06
C ARG A 71 -3.64 -0.90 -0.06
N GLY A 72 -4.14 0.29 -0.38
CA GLY A 72 -3.36 1.51 -0.53
C GLY A 72 -2.12 1.26 -1.38
N ARG A 73 -0.95 1.57 -0.80
CA ARG A 73 0.36 1.38 -1.44
C ARG A 73 1.04 0.05 -1.11
N MET A 74 0.44 -0.79 -0.27
CA MET A 74 1.02 -2.07 0.16
C MET A 74 0.69 -3.17 -0.87
N MET A 75 1.54 -3.25 -1.90
CA MET A 75 1.43 -4.21 -2.99
C MET A 75 2.69 -5.08 -3.14
N THR A 76 3.51 -5.18 -2.10
CA THR A 76 4.76 -5.96 -2.11
C THR A 76 4.80 -6.92 -0.93
N SER A 77 5.58 -7.98 -1.08
CA SER A 77 5.82 -9.00 -0.07
C SER A 77 6.93 -8.66 0.92
N ASN A 78 7.58 -7.49 0.79
CA ASN A 78 8.71 -7.07 1.62
C ASN A 78 8.49 -7.25 3.14
N ILE A 79 7.25 -7.06 3.62
CA ILE A 79 6.93 -7.26 5.05
C ILE A 79 7.07 -8.74 5.42
N VAL A 80 6.53 -9.63 4.58
CA VAL A 80 6.64 -11.08 4.78
C VAL A 80 8.08 -11.54 4.60
N GLU A 81 8.78 -11.07 3.58
CA GLU A 81 10.20 -11.38 3.37
C GLU A 81 11.06 -10.94 4.57
N CYS A 82 10.81 -9.74 5.13
CA CYS A 82 11.52 -9.24 6.29
C CYS A 82 11.27 -10.09 7.54
N ILE A 83 10.01 -10.43 7.82
CA ILE A 83 9.65 -11.27 8.97
C ILE A 83 10.25 -12.68 8.81
N ASN A 84 10.11 -13.29 7.62
CA ASN A 84 10.70 -14.59 7.33
C ASN A 84 12.23 -14.56 7.47
N GLY A 85 12.87 -13.47 7.02
CA GLY A 85 14.30 -13.25 7.18
C GLY A 85 14.76 -13.18 8.64
N CYS A 86 13.92 -12.62 9.53
CA CYS A 86 14.19 -12.61 10.97
C CYS A 86 13.99 -13.97 11.64
N LEU A 87 13.20 -14.87 11.05
CA LEU A 87 12.78 -16.14 11.66
C LEU A 87 13.44 -17.38 11.05
N VAL A 88 14.43 -17.21 10.16
CA VAL A 88 15.10 -18.31 9.43
C VAL A 88 15.59 -19.42 10.37
N GLU A 89 16.26 -19.06 11.47
CA GLU A 89 16.77 -20.03 12.44
C GLU A 89 15.66 -20.64 13.30
N ALA A 90 14.66 -19.82 13.67
CA ALA A 90 13.53 -20.26 14.48
C ALA A 90 12.69 -21.34 13.80
N HIS A 91 12.70 -21.43 12.47
CA HIS A 91 12.01 -22.49 11.72
C HIS A 91 12.51 -23.91 12.01
N GLN A 92 13.69 -24.07 12.61
CA GLN A 92 14.24 -25.38 13.00
C GLN A 92 13.78 -25.82 14.39
N LEU A 93 13.09 -24.95 15.13
CA LEU A 93 12.66 -25.21 16.50
C LEU A 93 11.33 -25.98 16.56
N SER A 94 11.00 -26.48 17.75
CA SER A 94 9.64 -26.99 17.98
C SER A 94 8.60 -25.88 17.82
N ILE A 95 7.34 -26.25 17.57
CA ILE A 95 6.25 -25.27 17.37
C ILE A 95 6.17 -24.28 18.55
N LEU A 96 6.33 -24.77 19.78
CA LEU A 96 6.26 -23.92 20.97
C LEU A 96 7.41 -22.92 21.04
N GLU A 97 8.63 -23.35 20.70
CA GLU A 97 9.81 -22.49 20.70
C GLU A 97 9.78 -21.49 19.55
N PHE A 98 9.30 -21.89 18.36
CA PHE A 98 9.08 -20.98 17.25
C PHE A 98 8.08 -19.87 17.62
N LEU A 99 6.95 -20.22 18.25
CA LEU A 99 5.97 -19.23 18.69
C LEU A 99 6.55 -18.27 19.75
N GLU A 100 7.44 -18.75 20.61
CA GLU A 100 8.13 -17.92 21.59
C GLU A 100 9.11 -16.94 20.92
N GLU A 101 9.92 -17.39 19.95
CA GLU A 101 10.78 -16.50 19.15
C GLU A 101 9.98 -15.42 18.41
N VAL A 102 8.84 -15.81 17.82
CA VAL A 102 7.90 -14.86 17.19
C VAL A 102 7.40 -13.83 18.21
N ARG A 103 6.98 -14.27 19.40
CA ARG A 103 6.50 -13.38 20.48
C ARG A 103 7.59 -12.40 20.92
N ILE A 104 8.83 -12.85 21.09
CA ILE A 104 9.99 -12.02 21.46
C ILE A 104 10.28 -10.98 20.37
N LEU A 105 10.32 -11.40 19.11
CA LEU A 105 10.56 -10.51 17.97
C LEU A 105 9.52 -9.38 17.91
N PHE A 106 8.23 -9.75 17.92
CA PHE A 106 7.15 -8.78 17.88
C PHE A 106 7.09 -7.92 19.14
N GLY A 107 7.38 -8.47 20.33
CA GLY A 107 7.46 -7.71 21.58
C GLY A 107 8.54 -6.64 21.54
N SER A 108 9.73 -6.99 21.05
CA SER A 108 10.84 -6.04 20.87
C SER A 108 10.48 -4.93 19.88
N TRP A 109 9.92 -5.28 18.73
CA TRP A 109 9.48 -4.31 17.72
C TRP A 109 8.36 -3.41 18.24
N HIS A 110 7.40 -3.98 18.95
CA HIS A 110 6.30 -3.25 19.55
C HIS A 110 6.81 -2.19 20.53
N CYS A 111 7.73 -2.55 21.43
CA CYS A 111 8.33 -1.61 22.38
C CYS A 111 9.07 -0.47 21.66
N LYS A 112 9.94 -0.80 20.68
CA LYS A 112 10.68 0.18 19.88
C LYS A 112 9.75 1.12 19.11
N ASN A 113 8.71 0.59 18.47
CA ASN A 113 7.78 1.38 17.67
C ASN A 113 6.90 2.28 18.54
N ARG A 114 6.50 1.81 19.74
CA ARG A 114 5.79 2.63 20.73
C ARG A 114 6.64 3.79 21.22
N GLU A 115 7.93 3.54 21.47
CA GLU A 115 8.89 4.58 21.84
C GLU A 115 9.02 5.62 20.72
N ILE A 116 9.24 5.19 19.47
CA ILE A 116 9.30 6.09 18.30
C ILE A 116 8.02 6.92 18.16
N ALA A 117 6.85 6.29 18.30
CA ALA A 117 5.56 6.97 18.21
C ALA A 117 5.43 8.06 19.29
N SER A 118 5.92 7.81 20.52
CA SER A 118 5.84 8.77 21.63
C SER A 118 6.67 10.05 21.40
N TYR A 119 7.74 9.97 20.61
CA TYR A 119 8.59 11.12 20.28
C TYR A 119 8.23 11.80 18.96
N THR A 120 7.34 11.21 18.16
CA THR A 120 6.96 11.76 16.86
C THR A 120 6.02 12.94 17.06
N LYS A 121 6.49 14.15 16.77
CA LYS A 121 5.71 15.39 16.87
C LYS A 121 5.09 15.84 15.54
N ASP A 122 5.35 15.10 14.47
CA ASP A 122 4.90 15.45 13.13
C ASP A 122 3.39 15.28 12.99
N THR A 123 2.76 16.01 12.07
CA THR A 123 1.33 15.85 11.78
C THR A 123 1.05 14.76 10.74
N LEU A 124 2.10 14.29 10.05
CA LEU A 124 2.07 13.24 9.04
C LEU A 124 3.38 12.45 9.09
N GLY A 125 3.34 11.13 8.88
CA GLY A 125 4.54 10.31 8.88
C GLY A 125 5.51 10.67 7.74
N ARG A 126 6.81 10.68 8.03
CA ARG A 126 7.89 11.09 7.09
C ARG A 126 7.77 10.53 5.67
N ARG A 127 7.45 9.25 5.51
CA ARG A 127 7.28 8.62 4.20
C ARG A 127 6.13 9.24 3.40
N PHE A 128 5.07 9.67 4.07
CA PHE A 128 3.90 10.28 3.43
C PHE A 128 4.14 11.76 3.12
N GLU A 129 4.96 12.44 3.92
CA GLU A 129 5.50 13.77 3.57
C GLU A 129 6.28 13.72 2.26
N GLU A 130 7.19 12.74 2.12
CA GLU A 130 7.93 12.52 0.88
C GLU A 130 7.00 12.30 -0.32
N VAL A 131 5.90 11.58 -0.12
CA VAL A 131 4.88 11.38 -1.18
C VAL A 131 4.22 12.70 -1.57
N LEU A 132 3.86 13.56 -0.62
CA LEU A 132 3.31 14.88 -0.91
C LEU A 132 4.32 15.75 -1.68
N ILE A 133 5.60 15.73 -1.28
CA ILE A 133 6.68 16.45 -1.97
C ILE A 133 6.83 15.95 -3.42
N ILE A 134 6.86 14.63 -3.62
CA ILE A 134 6.94 14.03 -4.96
C ILE A 134 5.72 14.40 -5.81
N ASN A 135 4.51 14.35 -5.25
CA ASN A 135 3.30 14.71 -5.96
C ASN A 135 3.27 16.21 -6.29
N ALA A 136 3.76 17.05 -5.38
CA ALA A 136 3.88 18.49 -5.61
C ALA A 136 4.89 18.82 -6.70
N SER A 137 6.02 18.12 -6.75
CA SER A 137 6.98 18.23 -7.85
C SER A 137 6.35 17.85 -9.19
N LYS A 138 5.59 16.74 -9.23
CA LYS A 138 4.89 16.27 -10.45
C LYS A 138 3.78 17.21 -10.91
N SER A 139 3.16 17.95 -9.99
CA SER A 139 2.09 18.91 -10.31
C SER A 139 2.54 20.14 -11.10
N SER A 140 3.86 20.33 -11.27
CA SER A 140 4.41 21.48 -11.96
C SER A 140 3.83 21.61 -13.38
N ASN A 141 3.37 22.81 -13.73
CA ASN A 141 2.82 23.15 -15.04
C ASN A 141 1.49 22.48 -15.41
N MET A 142 0.75 21.93 -14.43
CA MET A 142 -0.64 21.51 -14.66
C MET A 142 -1.57 22.72 -14.64
N GLU A 143 -2.46 22.81 -15.63
CA GLU A 143 -3.51 23.83 -15.67
C GLU A 143 -4.73 23.34 -14.90
N VAL A 144 -5.31 24.21 -14.07
CA VAL A 144 -6.53 23.93 -13.32
C VAL A 144 -7.65 24.82 -13.82
N VAL A 145 -8.80 24.22 -14.11
CA VAL A 145 -10.02 24.90 -14.53
C VAL A 145 -11.14 24.50 -13.57
N PRO A 146 -11.62 25.42 -12.72
CA PRO A 146 -12.76 25.18 -11.85
C PRO A 146 -14.03 24.86 -12.66
N SER A 147 -14.77 23.83 -12.25
CA SER A 147 -16.09 23.50 -12.79
C SER A 147 -17.21 23.78 -11.77
N SER A 148 -16.91 23.69 -10.48
CA SER A 148 -17.77 24.09 -9.37
C SER A 148 -16.93 24.47 -8.15
N GLU A 149 -17.56 24.66 -6.99
CA GLU A 149 -16.85 24.92 -5.74
C GLU A 149 -15.87 23.79 -5.38
N PHE A 150 -16.25 22.53 -5.64
CA PHE A 150 -15.51 21.34 -5.23
C PHE A 150 -14.96 20.50 -6.39
N ILE A 151 -15.37 20.75 -7.64
CA ILE A 151 -14.99 19.96 -8.82
C ILE A 151 -14.12 20.78 -9.77
N PHE A 152 -13.01 20.18 -10.20
CA PHE A 152 -11.99 20.82 -11.02
C PHE A 152 -11.56 19.91 -12.16
N SER A 153 -11.32 20.51 -13.33
CA SER A 153 -10.61 19.88 -14.43
C SER A 153 -9.14 20.23 -14.34
N VAL A 154 -8.26 19.23 -14.36
CA VAL A 154 -6.80 19.40 -14.32
C VAL A 154 -6.19 18.82 -15.58
N TYR A 155 -5.39 19.63 -16.29
CA TYR A 155 -4.77 19.23 -17.54
C TYR A 155 -3.29 18.92 -17.35
N GLU A 156 -2.89 17.73 -17.78
CA GLU A 156 -1.50 17.24 -17.74
C GLU A 156 -1.20 16.57 -19.08
N ALA A 157 -0.20 17.08 -19.81
CA ALA A 157 0.29 16.50 -21.07
C ALA A 157 -0.83 16.15 -22.08
N GLY A 158 -1.79 17.06 -22.27
CA GLY A 158 -2.91 16.88 -23.20
C GLY A 158 -4.03 15.94 -22.71
N LYS A 159 -3.95 15.44 -21.47
CA LYS A 159 -5.02 14.67 -20.83
C LYS A 159 -5.72 15.50 -19.77
N ARG A 160 -7.03 15.30 -19.64
CA ARG A 160 -7.87 15.90 -18.60
C ARG A 160 -8.15 14.90 -17.48
N TYR A 161 -7.96 15.35 -16.25
CA TYR A 161 -8.33 14.65 -15.04
C TYR A 161 -9.39 15.45 -14.28
N ILE A 162 -10.30 14.76 -13.60
CA ILE A 162 -11.35 15.38 -12.80
C ILE A 162 -10.99 15.16 -11.34
N VAL A 163 -10.91 16.24 -10.57
CA VAL A 163 -10.63 16.23 -9.13
C VAL A 163 -11.85 16.75 -8.39
N CYS A 164 -12.31 16.01 -7.39
CA CYS A 164 -13.33 16.44 -6.44
C CYS A 164 -12.70 16.50 -5.04
N LEU A 165 -12.57 17.71 -4.49
CA LEU A 165 -11.93 17.90 -3.17
C LEU A 165 -12.80 17.41 -2.01
N GLU A 166 -14.12 17.64 -2.10
CA GLU A 166 -15.08 17.22 -1.05
C GLU A 166 -15.05 15.71 -0.85
N LEU A 167 -15.11 14.95 -1.95
CA LEU A 167 -15.07 13.48 -1.93
C LEU A 167 -13.65 12.91 -1.89
N LYS A 168 -12.60 13.76 -1.95
CA LYS A 168 -11.19 13.34 -2.06
C LYS A 168 -10.94 12.34 -3.20
N VAL A 169 -11.59 12.55 -4.35
CA VAL A 169 -11.53 11.67 -5.53
C VAL A 169 -10.79 12.35 -6.67
N CYS A 170 -10.01 11.56 -7.40
CA CYS A 170 -9.47 11.95 -8.70
C CYS A 170 -9.73 10.86 -9.75
N SER A 171 -10.02 11.25 -10.99
CA SER A 171 -10.18 10.31 -12.10
C SER A 171 -8.90 9.54 -12.44
N CYS A 172 -7.74 9.92 -11.87
CA CYS A 172 -6.51 9.14 -11.96
C CYS A 172 -6.49 7.92 -11.02
N GLY A 173 -7.47 7.77 -10.13
CA GLY A 173 -7.57 6.65 -9.18
C GLY A 173 -6.80 6.85 -7.88
N ARG A 174 -5.74 7.67 -7.89
CA ARG A 174 -4.75 7.72 -6.81
C ARG A 174 -5.25 8.38 -5.54
N PHE A 175 -6.04 9.45 -5.63
CA PHE A 175 -6.43 10.23 -4.44
C PHE A 175 -7.26 9.39 -3.47
N GLN A 176 -8.25 8.67 -4.00
CA GLN A 176 -9.14 7.82 -3.23
C GLN A 176 -8.49 6.49 -2.80
N LEU A 177 -7.61 5.90 -3.63
CA LEU A 177 -6.99 4.61 -3.31
C LEU A 177 -5.80 4.78 -2.36
N ASP A 178 -4.92 5.75 -2.63
CA ASP A 178 -3.80 6.02 -1.74
C ASP A 178 -4.18 6.94 -0.58
N GLU A 179 -5.44 7.40 -0.49
CA GLU A 179 -5.97 8.29 0.55
C GLU A 179 -5.04 9.48 0.89
N ILE A 180 -4.42 10.03 -0.14
CA ILE A 180 -3.45 11.13 -0.06
C ILE A 180 -3.55 11.95 -1.34
N PRO A 181 -3.45 13.29 -1.28
CA PRO A 181 -3.48 14.13 -2.47
C PRO A 181 -2.54 13.64 -3.57
N CYS A 182 -3.13 13.23 -4.69
CA CYS A 182 -2.38 12.86 -5.88
C CYS A 182 -1.80 14.10 -6.58
N ALA A 183 -0.87 13.91 -7.52
CA ALA A 183 -0.25 15.03 -8.25
C ALA A 183 -1.28 15.98 -8.89
N HIS A 184 -2.42 15.48 -9.38
CA HIS A 184 -3.51 16.29 -9.94
C HIS A 184 -4.30 17.07 -8.88
N ALA A 185 -4.38 16.58 -7.64
CA ALA A 185 -5.09 17.26 -6.55
C ALA A 185 -4.26 18.40 -5.94
N ILE A 186 -2.92 18.28 -5.95
CA ILE A 186 -2.03 19.32 -5.42
C ILE A 186 -2.26 20.73 -6.00
N PRO A 187 -2.31 20.95 -7.32
CA PRO A 187 -2.47 22.30 -7.88
C PRO A 187 -3.86 22.88 -7.55
N VAL A 188 -4.89 22.04 -7.46
CA VAL A 188 -6.24 22.43 -7.02
C VAL A 188 -6.22 22.91 -5.56
N LEU A 189 -5.55 22.17 -4.67
CA LEU A 189 -5.38 22.57 -3.27
C LEU A 189 -4.62 23.89 -3.14
N LYS A 190 -3.59 24.10 -3.97
CA LYS A 190 -2.84 25.37 -4.03
C LYS A 190 -3.73 26.53 -4.49
N GLU A 191 -4.53 26.35 -5.54
CA GLU A 191 -5.48 27.37 -6.03
C GLU A 191 -6.52 27.75 -4.97
N LYS A 192 -6.95 26.79 -4.16
CA LYS A 192 -7.83 27.01 -2.99
C LYS A 192 -7.13 27.58 -1.77
N ASN A 193 -5.84 27.94 -1.86
CA ASN A 193 -5.02 28.47 -0.77
C ASN A 193 -5.01 27.56 0.48
N VAL A 194 -5.10 26.23 0.28
CA VAL A 194 -4.96 25.26 1.37
C VAL A 194 -3.53 25.27 1.86
N LYS A 195 -3.31 25.74 3.09
CA LYS A 195 -1.99 25.78 3.73
C LYS A 195 -1.57 24.43 4.28
N ASP A 196 -2.50 23.71 4.90
CA ASP A 196 -2.27 22.39 5.46
C ASP A 196 -2.90 21.30 4.59
N MET A 197 -2.08 20.66 3.78
CA MET A 197 -2.51 19.54 2.93
C MET A 197 -2.70 18.24 3.72
N HIS A 198 -2.23 18.15 4.97
CA HIS A 198 -2.32 16.92 5.77
C HIS A 198 -3.76 16.61 6.17
N SER A 199 -4.61 17.63 6.26
CA SER A 199 -6.07 17.50 6.42
C SER A 199 -6.75 16.69 5.29
N TYR A 200 -6.11 16.58 4.13
CA TYR A 200 -6.58 15.79 2.99
C TYR A 200 -5.96 14.38 2.93
N CYS A 201 -5.02 14.07 3.82
CA CYS A 201 -4.45 12.73 3.98
C CYS A 201 -5.33 11.86 4.91
N SER A 202 -5.21 10.55 4.77
CA SER A 202 -5.80 9.58 5.69
C SER A 202 -5.26 9.73 7.11
N ASP A 203 -6.11 9.49 8.11
CA ASP A 203 -5.68 9.43 9.51
C ASP A 203 -4.71 8.26 9.75
N TYR A 204 -4.75 7.21 8.91
CA TYR A 204 -3.78 6.11 8.95
C TYR A 204 -2.32 6.54 8.74
N TYR A 205 -2.10 7.74 8.19
CA TYR A 205 -0.76 8.27 7.92
C TYR A 205 -0.24 9.20 9.01
N LYS A 206 -1.04 9.44 10.05
CA LYS A 206 -0.70 10.32 11.17
C LYS A 206 -0.08 9.52 12.32
N PRO A 207 0.80 10.13 13.13
CA PRO A 207 1.43 9.43 14.26
C PRO A 207 0.45 8.84 15.27
N ASP A 208 -0.72 9.45 15.44
CA ASP A 208 -1.77 8.91 16.32
C ASP A 208 -2.20 7.49 15.92
N ALA A 209 -2.29 7.19 14.62
CA ALA A 209 -2.61 5.85 14.14
C ALA A 209 -1.48 4.87 14.47
N LEU A 210 -0.22 5.31 14.38
CA LEU A 210 0.94 4.53 14.79
C LEU A 210 0.91 4.25 16.29
N ALA A 211 0.68 5.27 17.11
CA ALA A 211 0.59 5.15 18.56
C ALA A 211 -0.52 4.16 18.98
N LYS A 212 -1.71 4.28 18.38
CA LYS A 212 -2.83 3.35 18.60
C LYS A 212 -2.50 1.92 18.18
N THR A 213 -1.74 1.74 17.10
CA THR A 213 -1.31 0.40 16.64
C THR A 213 -0.45 -0.30 17.69
N TYR A 214 0.35 0.45 18.45
CA TYR A 214 1.26 -0.05 19.48
C TYR A 214 0.81 0.31 20.90
N GLU A 215 -0.49 0.50 21.12
CA GLU A 215 -1.02 0.87 22.44
C GLU A 215 -1.04 -0.32 23.41
N ILE A 216 -1.45 -1.49 22.91
CA ILE A 216 -1.63 -2.70 23.71
C ILE A 216 -0.33 -3.51 23.75
N PRO A 217 0.32 -3.66 24.91
CA PRO A 217 1.60 -4.36 25.01
C PRO A 217 1.46 -5.86 24.71
N ILE A 218 2.49 -6.43 24.09
CA ILE A 218 2.66 -7.88 24.00
C ILE A 218 3.21 -8.37 25.33
N VAL A 219 2.39 -9.06 26.10
CA VAL A 219 2.72 -9.52 27.45
C VAL A 219 3.66 -10.74 27.38
N PRO A 220 4.73 -10.80 28.19
CA PRO A 220 5.56 -11.99 28.33
C PRO A 220 4.81 -13.22 28.83
N MET A 221 5.23 -14.40 28.37
CA MET A 221 4.78 -15.66 28.93
C MET A 221 5.66 -16.03 30.14
N PRO A 222 5.09 -16.69 31.17
CA PRO A 222 5.89 -17.29 32.24
C PRO A 222 6.78 -18.41 31.69
N ASP A 223 7.79 -18.80 32.45
CA ASP A 223 8.68 -19.89 32.07
C ASP A 223 7.91 -21.19 31.85
N LYS A 224 8.42 -22.08 30.99
CA LYS A 224 7.83 -23.40 30.73
C LYS A 224 7.64 -24.20 32.03
N GLU A 225 8.51 -24.01 33.02
CA GLU A 225 8.43 -24.65 34.33
C GLU A 225 7.20 -24.21 35.14
N ASP A 226 6.69 -23.00 34.88
CA ASP A 226 5.55 -22.41 35.59
C ASP A 226 4.20 -22.66 34.89
N TRP A 227 4.19 -23.41 33.78
CA TRP A 227 2.96 -23.64 33.01
C TRP A 227 2.03 -24.59 33.76
N SER A 228 0.80 -24.17 33.99
CA SER A 228 -0.23 -25.06 34.55
C SER A 228 -0.49 -26.23 33.57
N PRO A 229 -0.58 -27.49 34.05
CA PRO A 229 -0.92 -28.62 33.20
C PRO A 229 -2.24 -28.35 32.47
N SER A 230 -2.29 -28.66 31.17
CA SER A 230 -3.52 -28.55 30.39
C SER A 230 -4.61 -29.43 31.01
N ARG A 231 -5.77 -28.85 31.31
CA ARG A 231 -6.97 -29.59 31.75
C ARG A 231 -7.50 -30.51 30.67
#